data_AF-A0A613DNZ5-F1
#
_entry.id   AF-A0A613DNZ5-F1
#
_cell.length_a   1.000
_cell.length_b   1.000
_cell.length_c   1.000
_cell.angle_alpha   90.00
_cell.angle_beta   90.00
_cell.angle_gamma   90.00
#
_symmetry.space_group_name_H-M   'P 1'
#
loop_
_entity.id
_entity.type
_entity.pdbx_description
1 polymer ?
#
loop_
_entity_poly.entity_id
_entity_poly.type
_entity_poly.pdbx_seq_one_letter_code
_entity_poly.pdbx_strand_id
1 'polypeptide(L)' 'MTKSTRGRPCRFDREQLASIVKAYYQAPKGKEHKEQVLSEHGISIAQFYKSLHKVDLKFFVQVDGEMVEATGI' A
#
# COMPACT_ATOMS: atom_id res chain seq x y z
N MET A 1 12.34 16.14 -15.07
CA MET A 1 12.32 14.75 -15.57
C MET A 1 13.50 13.98 -14.98
N THR A 2 13.33 13.39 -13.80
CA THR A 2 14.32 12.47 -13.22
C THR A 2 14.13 11.09 -13.85
N LYS A 3 15.23 10.58 -14.40
CA LYS A 3 15.30 9.34 -15.20
C LYS A 3 14.68 8.16 -14.46
N SER A 4 13.77 7.46 -15.14
CA SER A 4 13.28 6.15 -14.76
C SER A 4 14.46 5.18 -14.67
N THR A 5 14.81 4.76 -13.46
CA THR A 5 15.86 3.77 -13.17
C THR A 5 15.41 2.40 -13.66
N ARG A 6 15.45 2.17 -14.98
CA ARG A 6 15.29 0.85 -15.58
C ARG A 6 16.46 -0.03 -15.13
N GLY A 7 16.25 -0.89 -14.13
CA GLY A 7 17.18 -2.00 -13.90
C GLY A 7 17.17 -2.67 -12.53
N ARG A 8 16.68 -2.00 -11.47
CA ARG A 8 16.61 -2.66 -10.15
C ARG A 8 15.21 -2.48 -9.57
N PRO A 9 14.48 -3.57 -9.28
CA PRO A 9 13.23 -3.43 -8.52
C PRO A 9 13.55 -2.73 -7.20
N CYS A 10 12.84 -1.64 -6.89
CA CYS A 10 12.91 -1.02 -5.57
C CYS A 10 12.64 -2.11 -4.53
N ARG A 11 13.66 -2.41 -3.72
CA ARG A 11 13.56 -3.36 -2.60
C ARG A 11 13.25 -2.52 -1.38
N PHE A 12 11.97 -2.48 -1.01
CA PHE A 12 11.54 -1.89 0.25
C PHE A 12 11.78 -2.90 1.38
N ASP A 13 12.39 -2.45 2.47
CA ASP A 13 12.34 -3.18 3.73
C ASP A 13 10.92 -3.14 4.32
N ARG A 14 10.71 -3.88 5.42
CA ARG A 14 9.39 -4.01 6.05
C ARG A 14 8.86 -2.66 6.55
N GLU A 15 9.71 -1.81 7.12
CA GLU A 15 9.32 -0.53 7.70
C GLU A 15 8.94 0.47 6.60
N GLN A 16 9.75 0.54 5.54
CA GLN A 16 9.44 1.31 4.34
C GLN A 16 8.12 0.86 3.73
N LEU A 17 7.92 -0.45 3.58
CA LEU A 17 6.70 -0.97 3.00
C LEU A 17 5.47 -0.68 3.87
N ALA A 18 5.57 -0.82 5.20
CA ALA A 18 4.50 -0.49 6.12
C ALA A 18 4.09 1.00 6.01
N SER A 19 5.06 1.90 5.86
CA SER A 19 4.81 3.33 5.63
C SER A 19 4.03 3.58 4.34
N ILE A 20 4.44 2.93 3.23
CA ILE A 20 3.77 3.06 1.92
C ILE A 20 2.34 2.51 2.01
N VAL A 21 2.16 1.35 2.65
CA VAL A 21 0.85 0.72 2.83
C VAL A 21 -0.09 1.62 3.64
N LYS A 22 0.41 2.22 4.72
CA LYS A 22 -0.34 3.19 5.52
C LYS A 22 -0.77 4.39 4.67
N ALA A 23 0.15 5.00 3.92
CA ALA A 23 -0.16 6.12 3.03
C ALA A 23 -1.22 5.74 1.97
N TYR A 24 -1.13 4.54 1.40
CA TYR A 24 -2.08 4.04 0.40
C TYR A 24 -3.50 3.89 0.93
N TYR A 25 -3.68 3.38 2.15
CA TYR A 25 -5.00 3.19 2.76
C TYR A 25 -5.54 4.47 3.42
N GLN A 26 -4.69 5.44 3.76
CA GLN A 26 -5.08 6.77 4.22
C GLN A 26 -5.41 7.73 3.09
N ALA A 27 -4.97 7.44 1.86
CA ALA A 27 -5.27 8.26 0.70
C ALA A 27 -6.79 8.38 0.47
N PRO A 28 -7.27 9.52 -0.07
CA PRO A 28 -8.68 9.69 -0.41
C PRO A 28 -9.23 8.57 -1.32
N LYS A 29 -10.55 8.35 -1.26
CA LYS A 29 -11.21 7.42 -2.18
C LYS A 29 -10.95 7.88 -3.63
N GLY A 30 -10.46 6.96 -4.45
CA GLY A 30 -10.16 7.24 -5.85
C GLY A 30 -8.91 6.49 -6.30
N LYS A 31 -8.95 6.00 -7.55
CA LYS A 31 -7.81 5.28 -8.13
C LYS A 31 -6.60 6.22 -8.29
N GLU A 32 -6.83 7.46 -8.70
CA GLU A 32 -5.78 8.44 -8.98
C GLU A 32 -4.93 8.77 -7.75
N HIS A 33 -5.55 9.04 -6.60
CA HIS A 33 -4.82 9.33 -5.35
C HIS A 33 -3.97 8.14 -4.89
N LYS A 34 -4.51 6.93 -5.02
CA LYS A 34 -3.80 5.69 -4.68
C LYS A 34 -2.63 5.43 -5.62
N GLU A 35 -2.80 5.67 -6.92
CA GLU A 35 -1.72 5.57 -7.90
C GLU A 35 -0.65 6.64 -7.70
N GLN A 36 -1.04 7.84 -7.27
CA GLN A 36 -0.10 8.91 -6.93
C GLN A 36 0.83 8.51 -5.78
N VAL A 37 0.29 7.98 -4.67
CA VAL A 37 1.10 7.49 -3.54
C VAL A 37 2.11 6.45 -4.01
N LEU A 38 1.67 5.47 -4.82
CA LEU A 38 2.57 4.43 -5.33
C LEU A 38 3.65 4.99 -6.28
N SER A 39 3.28 5.96 -7.12
CA SER A 39 4.18 6.64 -8.04
C SER A 39 5.26 7.44 -7.32
N GLU A 40 4.91 8.15 -6.24
CA GLU A 40 5.85 8.91 -5.40
C GLU A 40 6.93 8.02 -4.77
N HIS A 41 6.57 6.78 -4.45
CA HIS A 41 7.51 5.78 -3.93
C HIS A 41 8.19 4.96 -5.03
N GLY A 42 7.88 5.16 -6.31
CA GLY A 42 8.45 4.40 -7.42
C GLY A 42 8.07 2.92 -7.42
N ILE A 43 6.92 2.57 -6.85
CA ILE A 43 6.39 1.21 -6.81
C ILE A 43 5.19 1.08 -7.76
N SER A 44 5.16 0.01 -8.55
CA SER A 44 3.97 -0.30 -9.37
C SER A 44 2.88 -0.94 -8.50
N ILE A 45 1.61 -0.78 -8.88
CA ILE A 45 0.48 -1.41 -8.19
C ILE A 45 0.63 -2.94 -8.10
N ALA A 46 1.14 -3.58 -9.15
CA ALA A 46 1.39 -5.01 -9.17
C ALA A 46 2.50 -5.42 -8.15
N GLN A 47 3.56 -4.62 -8.02
CA GLN A 47 4.60 -4.87 -7.03
C GLN A 47 4.10 -4.61 -5.61
N PHE A 48 3.29 -3.58 -5.42
CA PHE A 48 2.66 -3.25 -4.14
C PHE A 48 1.85 -4.45 -3.62
N TYR A 49 0.89 -4.95 -4.41
CA TYR A 49 0.11 -6.13 -4.02
C TYR A 49 0.96 -7.38 -3.78
N LYS A 50 1.98 -7.62 -4.63
CA LYS A 50 2.93 -8.72 -4.41
C LYS A 50 3.73 -8.57 -3.12
N SER A 51 3.93 -7.36 -2.61
CA SER A 51 4.71 -7.11 -1.41
C SER A 51 3.92 -7.13 -0.11
N LEU A 52 2.57 -7.06 -0.17
CA LEU A 52 1.71 -7.00 1.02
C LEU A 52 1.90 -8.17 1.99
N HIS A 53 2.29 -9.37 1.53
CA HIS A 53 2.58 -10.50 2.42
C HIS A 53 3.75 -10.25 3.40
N LYS A 54 4.54 -9.19 3.20
CA LYS A 54 5.66 -8.82 4.08
C LYS A 54 5.22 -7.90 5.23
N VAL A 55 4.00 -7.39 5.19
CA VAL A 55 3.41 -6.56 6.24
C VAL A 55 2.26 -7.31 6.89
N ASP A 56 2.09 -7.08 8.19
CA ASP A 56 0.93 -7.58 8.92
C ASP A 56 -0.23 -6.61 8.66
N LEU A 57 -1.09 -6.93 7.70
CA LEU A 57 -2.21 -6.10 7.28
C LEU A 57 -3.52 -6.72 7.78
N LYS A 58 -4.18 -6.01 8.70
CA LYS A 58 -5.49 -6.38 9.23
C LYS A 58 -6.53 -5.39 8.74
N PHE A 59 -7.64 -5.92 8.24
CA PHE A 59 -8.78 -5.11 7.86
C PHE A 59 -9.78 -5.10 9.02
N PHE A 60 -10.31 -3.93 9.32
CA PHE A 60 -11.38 -3.79 10.30
C PHE A 60 -12.59 -3.17 9.63
N VAL A 61 -13.78 -3.65 10.00
CA VAL A 61 -15.05 -3.09 9.59
C VAL A 61 -15.79 -2.61 10.83
N GLN A 62 -16.47 -1.48 10.69
CA GLN A 62 -17.31 -0.93 11.74
C GLN A 62 -18.74 -1.49 11.59
N VAL A 63 -19.26 -2.15 12.63
CA VAL A 63 -20.62 -2.69 12.70
C VAL A 63 -21.25 -2.16 13.97
N ASP A 64 -22.35 -1.40 13.85
CA ASP A 64 -23.06 -0.81 14.99
C ASP A 64 -22.17 -0.05 16.00
N GLY A 65 -21.13 0.61 15.50
CA GLY A 65 -20.18 1.37 16.33
C GLY A 65 -19.01 0.56 16.88
N GLU A 66 -19.05 -0.77 16.78
CA GLU A 66 -17.94 -1.65 17.17
C GLU A 66 -17.01 -1.93 15.99
N MET A 67 -15.70 -1.92 16.24
CA MET A 67 -14.69 -2.30 15.25
C MET A 67 -14.41 -3.79 15.37
N VAL A 68 -14.79 -4.55 14.35
CA VAL A 68 -14.51 -5.99 14.27
C VAL A 68 -13.46 -6.26 13.21
N GLU A 69 -12.54 -7.19 13.49
CA GLU A 69 -11.56 -7.64 12.50
C GLU A 69 -12.31 -8.37 11.38
N ALA A 70 -12.09 -7.95 10.13
CA ALA A 70 -12.68 -8.57 8.96
C ALA A 70 -11.92 -9.88 8.65
N THR A 71 -12.17 -10.91 9.45
CA THR A 71 -11.65 -12.26 9.24
C THR A 71 -12.56 -13.01 8.27
N GLY A 72 -12.12 -13.22 7.02
CA GLY A 72 -12.83 -14.08 6.06
C GLY A 72 -12.97 -13.53 4.64
N ILE A 73 -11.87 -13.09 4.02
CA ILE A 73 -11.77 -12.97 2.56
C ILE A 73 -10.76 -14.01 2.07
#